data_AF-A0A7I8IZ57-F1
#
_entry.id   AF-A0A7I8IZ57-F1
#
_cell.length_a   1.000
_cell.length_b   1.000
_cell.length_c   1.000
_cell.angle_alpha   90.00
_cell.angle_beta   90.00
_cell.angle_gamma   90.00
#
_symmetry.space_group_name_H-M   'P 1'
#
loop_
_entity.id
_entity.type
_entity.pdbx_description
1 polymer ?
#
loop_
_entity_poly.entity_id
_entity_poly.type
_entity_poly.pdbx_seq_one_letter_code
_entity_poly.pdbx_strand_id
1 'polypeptide(L)'
;MRNFYYYSISWSVATVLANGIEVKLQRNALSVIEAPTGHEEDNENDYENMLWNGSDKVDLSKLETTALWRYLRHFNLVGADPNPSKEQLIDAVQRHFMSQQLDELQVIPGFIQAAKRLKTLCN
;
A
#
# COMPACT_ATOMS: atom_id res chain seq x y z
N MET A 1 24.44 8.25 16.86
CA MET A 1 23.06 7.86 16.50
C MET A 1 22.70 8.32 15.12
N ARG A 2 22.73 7.38 14.19
CA ARG A 2 21.76 7.29 13.09
C ARG A 2 21.87 5.87 12.59
N ASN A 3 20.99 5.06 13.17
CA ASN A 3 20.58 3.75 12.68
C ASN A 3 20.10 3.89 11.25
N PHE A 4 20.84 3.37 10.27
CA PHE A 4 20.37 3.02 8.92
C PHE A 4 21.51 2.20 8.25
N TYR A 5 21.38 1.06 7.56
CA TYR A 5 20.30 0.49 6.75
C TYR A 5 20.49 -1.05 6.65
N TYR A 6 19.51 -1.83 7.11
CA TYR A 6 19.44 -3.30 6.90
C TYR A 6 18.76 -3.67 5.56
N TYR A 7 19.04 -2.93 4.48
CA TYR A 7 18.48 -3.17 3.14
C TYR A 7 19.56 -3.44 2.08
N SER A 8 20.58 -4.24 2.40
CA SER A 8 21.59 -4.62 1.39
C SER A 8 22.10 -6.05 1.49
N ILE A 9 21.26 -6.98 1.94
CA ILE A 9 21.46 -8.40 1.60
C ILE A 9 20.69 -8.67 0.30
N SER A 10 21.05 -7.92 -0.75
CA SER A 10 20.65 -8.19 -2.12
C SER A 10 21.69 -9.11 -2.75
N TRP A 11 21.23 -10.26 -3.24
CA TRP A 11 21.90 -11.15 -4.19
C TRP A 11 23.43 -11.28 -4.05
N SER A 12 23.89 -12.20 -3.20
CA SER A 12 25.17 -12.88 -3.46
C SER A 12 25.27 -14.23 -2.72
N VAL A 13 25.17 -15.28 -3.54
CA VAL A 13 25.90 -16.56 -3.49
C VAL A 13 25.60 -17.55 -2.34
N ALA A 14 24.40 -18.09 -2.32
CA ALA A 14 24.22 -19.48 -1.90
C ALA A 14 24.43 -20.39 -3.13
N THR A 15 25.54 -21.13 -3.19
CA THR A 15 25.72 -22.19 -4.19
C THR A 15 25.42 -23.55 -3.56
N VAL A 16 24.45 -24.27 -4.13
CA VAL A 16 24.12 -25.66 -3.77
C VAL A 16 25.01 -26.59 -4.59
N LEU A 17 25.68 -27.55 -3.95
CA LEU A 17 26.45 -28.59 -4.65
C LEU A 17 25.53 -29.77 -5.05
N ALA A 18 25.84 -30.41 -6.19
CA ALA A 18 24.98 -31.32 -6.95
C ALA A 18 24.55 -32.63 -6.27
N ASN A 19 24.94 -32.88 -5.03
CA ASN A 19 24.49 -34.01 -4.23
C ASN A 19 23.47 -33.63 -3.13
N GLY A 20 23.07 -32.36 -3.04
CA GLY A 20 21.80 -31.94 -2.42
C GLY A 20 21.66 -32.05 -0.91
N ILE A 21 22.72 -32.30 -0.12
CA ILE A 21 22.57 -32.59 1.32
C ILE A 21 23.36 -31.65 2.27
N GLU A 22 24.20 -30.70 1.83
CA GLU A 22 24.83 -29.76 2.79
C GLU A 22 25.15 -28.37 2.18
N VAL A 23 24.76 -27.29 2.88
CA VAL A 23 25.08 -25.88 2.55
C VAL A 23 26.20 -25.39 3.46
N LYS A 24 27.34 -24.98 2.89
CA LYS A 24 28.48 -24.42 3.62
C LYS A 24 28.65 -22.93 3.34
N LEU A 25 28.48 -22.11 4.38
CA LEU A 25 28.81 -20.68 4.35
C LEU A 25 30.34 -20.51 4.49
N GLN A 26 30.97 -19.76 3.58
CA GLN A 26 32.40 -19.46 3.70
C GLN A 26 32.67 -18.50 4.86
N ARG A 27 33.68 -18.81 5.69
CA ARG A 27 34.09 -18.02 6.88
C ARG A 27 34.50 -16.57 6.58
N ASN A 28 34.76 -16.20 5.32
CA ASN A 28 35.13 -14.83 4.94
C ASN A 28 33.94 -13.84 4.80
N ALA A 29 32.73 -14.23 5.22
CA ALA A 29 31.53 -13.38 5.09
C ALA A 29 31.29 -12.39 6.24
N LEU A 30 32.14 -12.35 7.28
CA LEU A 30 31.95 -11.46 8.44
C LEU A 30 33.20 -10.61 8.68
N SER A 31 33.20 -9.40 8.12
CA SER A 31 34.10 -8.33 8.53
C SER A 31 33.48 -7.63 9.75
N VAL A 32 34.08 -7.80 10.92
CA VAL A 32 33.72 -7.11 12.17
C VAL A 32 34.18 -5.65 12.06
N ILE A 33 33.25 -4.70 11.95
CA ILE A 33 33.54 -3.27 12.02
C ILE A 33 32.98 -2.76 13.34
N GLU A 34 33.85 -2.70 14.35
CA GLU A 34 33.80 -2.06 15.67
C GLU A 34 32.52 -2.13 16.55
N ALA A 35 32.73 -2.20 17.87
CA ALA A 35 31.66 -2.34 18.85
C ALA A 35 30.80 -1.07 18.95
N PRO A 36 29.47 -1.20 19.17
CA PRO A 36 28.57 -0.06 19.20
C PRO A 36 28.83 0.78 20.44
N THR A 37 29.27 2.02 20.25
CA THR A 37 29.38 3.01 21.32
C THR A 37 27.97 3.45 21.69
N GLY A 38 27.49 2.95 22.84
CA GLY A 38 26.14 3.15 23.37
C GLY A 38 25.82 4.61 23.65
N HIS A 39 25.29 5.27 22.63
CA HIS A 39 24.48 6.45 22.79
C HIS A 39 23.40 6.29 21.71
N GLU A 40 22.19 5.91 22.11
CA GLU A 40 20.93 6.00 21.34
C GLU A 40 19.93 6.85 22.16
N GLU A 41 19.56 8.01 21.62
CA GLU A 41 18.55 8.96 22.07
C GLU A 41 17.38 8.57 21.20
N ASP A 42 16.44 7.91 21.86
CA ASP A 42 15.25 7.34 21.25
C ASP A 42 14.36 8.48 20.73
N ASN A 43 14.50 8.84 19.46
CA ASN A 43 13.48 9.61 18.77
C ASN A 43 12.48 8.63 18.16
N GLU A 44 11.44 8.32 18.93
CA GLU A 44 10.45 7.27 18.69
C GLU A 44 9.52 7.52 17.48
N ASN A 45 9.72 8.64 16.77
CA ASN A 45 8.74 9.21 15.83
C ASN A 45 9.08 8.98 14.34
N ASP A 46 10.26 8.42 14.02
CA ASP A 46 10.73 8.26 12.63
C ASP A 46 10.43 6.88 12.02
N TYR A 47 10.06 5.88 12.82
CA TYR A 47 9.78 4.51 12.34
C TYR A 47 8.34 4.33 11.82
N GLU A 48 7.37 5.08 12.37
CA GLU A 48 5.99 5.07 11.85
C GLU A 48 5.90 5.73 10.48
N ASN A 49 6.71 6.76 10.22
CA ASN A 49 6.59 7.54 8.98
C ASN A 49 7.23 6.85 7.76
N MET A 50 8.13 5.87 7.94
CA MET A 50 8.70 5.08 6.82
C MET A 50 7.91 3.81 6.48
N LEU A 51 7.15 3.22 7.42
CA LEU A 51 6.37 2.01 7.18
C LEU A 51 5.01 2.30 6.51
N TRP A 52 4.46 3.51 6.67
CA TRP A 52 3.18 3.92 6.10
C TRP A 52 3.27 4.69 4.77
N ASN A 53 4.49 4.96 4.26
CA ASN A 53 4.71 5.66 2.99
C ASN A 53 4.54 4.78 1.73
N GLY A 54 4.25 3.49 1.88
CA GLY A 54 3.64 2.66 0.85
C GLY A 54 2.13 2.82 0.87
N SER A 55 1.63 4.02 0.57
CA SER A 55 0.29 4.44 0.97
C SER A 55 -0.83 3.58 0.38
N ASP A 56 -1.50 2.80 1.23
CA ASP A 56 -2.85 2.22 0.99
C ASP A 56 -3.94 3.30 0.80
N LYS A 57 -3.54 4.57 0.70
CA LYS A 57 -4.42 5.69 0.39
C LYS A 57 -4.79 5.63 -1.09
N VAL A 58 -6.07 5.37 -1.35
CA VAL A 58 -6.65 5.43 -2.69
C VAL A 58 -6.46 6.83 -3.27
N ASP A 59 -5.74 6.93 -4.39
CA ASP A 59 -5.56 8.18 -5.13
C ASP A 59 -6.74 8.45 -6.06
N LEU A 60 -7.69 9.25 -5.57
CA LEU A 60 -8.90 9.63 -6.29
C LEU A 60 -8.64 10.71 -7.36
N SER A 61 -7.45 11.33 -7.40
CA SER A 61 -7.14 12.34 -8.43
C SER A 61 -7.09 11.76 -9.84
N LYS A 62 -6.81 10.45 -9.93
CA LYS A 62 -6.78 9.65 -11.16
C LYS A 62 -8.15 9.42 -11.77
N LEU A 63 -9.23 9.65 -11.04
CA LEU A 63 -10.59 9.51 -11.56
C LEU A 63 -10.94 10.71 -12.46
N GLU A 64 -11.73 10.43 -13.49
CA GLU A 64 -12.39 11.46 -14.27
C GLU A 64 -13.40 12.22 -13.41
N THR A 65 -13.57 13.52 -13.66
CA THR A 65 -14.54 14.36 -12.94
C THR A 65 -15.95 13.80 -13.06
N THR A 66 -16.30 13.21 -14.21
CA THR A 66 -17.59 12.53 -14.44
C THR A 66 -17.81 11.33 -13.52
N ALA A 67 -16.75 10.56 -13.22
CA ALA A 67 -16.82 9.44 -12.29
C ALA A 67 -17.06 9.91 -10.84
N LEU A 68 -16.39 10.99 -10.43
CA LEU A 68 -16.63 11.62 -9.13
C LEU A 68 -18.09 12.10 -9.00
N TRP A 69 -18.62 12.76 -10.02
CA TRP A 69 -20.02 13.17 -10.06
C TRP A 69 -21.00 11.99 -9.99
N ARG A 70 -20.71 10.88 -10.69
CA ARG A 70 -21.52 9.66 -10.61
C ARG A 70 -21.53 9.09 -9.20
N TYR A 71 -20.39 9.07 -8.52
CA TYR A 71 -20.29 8.64 -7.12
C TYR A 71 -21.14 9.52 -6.20
N LEU A 72 -20.94 10.84 -6.25
CA LEU A 72 -21.71 11.77 -5.41
C LEU A 72 -23.21 11.66 -5.64
N ARG A 73 -23.64 11.55 -6.90
CA ARG A 73 -25.05 11.35 -7.23
C ARG A 73 -25.59 10.02 -6.72
N HIS A 74 -24.80 8.95 -6.78
CA HIS A 74 -25.22 7.64 -6.29
C HIS A 74 -25.49 7.64 -4.78
N PHE A 75 -24.66 8.35 -4.02
CA PHE A 75 -24.77 8.46 -2.56
C PHE A 75 -25.52 9.72 -2.09
N ASN A 76 -26.14 10.48 -3.01
CA ASN A 76 -26.86 11.72 -2.72
C ASN A 76 -26.03 12.76 -1.93
N LEU A 77 -24.74 12.90 -2.26
CA LEU A 77 -23.76 13.78 -1.60
C LEU A 77 -23.61 15.15 -2.28
N VAL A 78 -24.46 15.48 -3.25
CA VAL A 78 -24.38 16.75 -3.98
C VAL A 78 -24.76 17.90 -3.04
N GLY A 79 -23.79 18.77 -2.75
CA GLY A 79 -23.96 19.94 -1.88
C GLY A 79 -24.63 21.13 -2.56
N ALA A 80 -24.72 22.25 -1.82
CA ALA A 80 -25.39 23.47 -2.26
C ALA A 80 -24.61 24.28 -3.32
N ASP A 81 -23.33 23.99 -3.54
CA ASP A 81 -22.53 24.67 -4.57
C ASP A 81 -22.89 24.11 -5.96
N PRO A 82 -23.39 24.93 -6.89
CA PRO A 82 -23.76 24.47 -8.24
C PRO A 82 -22.54 24.12 -9.11
N ASN A 83 -21.32 24.52 -8.73
CA ASN A 83 -20.12 24.27 -9.54
C ASN A 83 -18.85 24.04 -8.70
N PRO A 84 -18.77 22.92 -7.96
CA PRO A 84 -17.58 22.56 -7.20
C PRO A 84 -16.39 22.24 -8.10
N SER A 85 -15.19 22.60 -7.64
CA SER A 85 -13.92 22.23 -8.26
C SER A 85 -13.64 20.73 -8.15
N LYS A 86 -12.72 20.21 -8.98
CA LYS A 86 -12.33 18.78 -8.95
C LYS A 86 -11.80 18.37 -7.57
N GLU A 87 -11.05 19.24 -6.90
CA GLU A 87 -10.51 18.97 -5.57
C GLU A 87 -11.61 18.87 -4.52
N GLN A 88 -12.63 19.73 -4.58
CA GLN A 88 -13.78 19.67 -3.69
C GLN A 88 -14.59 18.38 -3.89
N LEU A 89 -14.73 17.92 -5.13
CA LEU A 89 -15.34 16.63 -5.44
C LEU A 89 -14.53 15.47 -4.84
N ILE A 90 -13.20 15.50 -5.00
CA ILE A 90 -12.30 14.49 -4.44
C ILE A 90 -12.42 14.45 -2.92
N ASP A 91 -12.37 15.60 -2.25
CA ASP A 91 -12.46 15.67 -0.79
C ASP A 91 -13.80 15.09 -0.28
N ALA A 92 -14.91 15.48 -0.90
CA ALA A 92 -16.23 14.96 -0.54
C ALA A 92 -16.33 13.44 -0.73
N VAL A 93 -15.84 12.93 -1.87
CA VAL A 93 -15.82 11.48 -2.15
C VAL A 93 -14.91 10.76 -1.16
N GLN A 94 -13.71 11.28 -0.89
CA GLN A 94 -12.75 10.66 0.02
C GLN A 94 -13.33 10.54 1.43
N ARG A 95 -13.91 11.62 1.95
CA ARG A 95 -14.54 11.63 3.29
C ARG A 95 -15.68 10.61 3.39
N HIS A 96 -16.54 10.56 2.38
CA HIS A 96 -17.64 9.58 2.37
C HIS A 96 -17.15 8.14 2.20
N PHE A 97 -16.16 7.92 1.32
CA PHE A 97 -15.61 6.60 1.06
C PHE A 97 -14.95 6.02 2.31
N MET A 98 -14.17 6.83 3.04
CA MET A 98 -13.53 6.42 4.29
C MET A 98 -14.51 6.17 5.45
N SER A 99 -15.71 6.74 5.39
CA SER A 99 -16.74 6.49 6.41
C SER A 99 -17.64 5.29 6.11
N GLN A 100 -17.51 4.68 4.93
CA GLN A 100 -18.30 3.50 4.57
C GLN A 100 -17.88 2.29 5.42
N GLN A 101 -18.88 1.58 5.94
CA GLN A 101 -18.70 0.25 6.49
C GLN A 101 -19.31 -0.75 5.51
N LEU A 102 -18.52 -1.73 5.08
CA LEU A 102 -18.92 -2.72 4.10
C LEU A 102 -18.98 -4.10 4.77
N ASP A 103 -20.05 -4.83 4.50
CA ASP A 103 -20.13 -6.25 4.85
C ASP A 103 -19.40 -7.06 3.78
N GLU A 104 -18.21 -7.56 4.13
CA GLU A 104 -17.37 -8.35 3.23
C GLU A 104 -18.10 -9.58 2.68
N LEU A 105 -18.98 -10.19 3.49
CA LEU A 105 -19.73 -11.39 3.10
C LEU A 105 -20.76 -11.08 2.01
N GLN A 106 -21.19 -9.82 1.87
CA GLN A 106 -22.09 -9.40 0.80
C GLN A 106 -21.33 -8.81 -0.40
N VAL A 107 -20.30 -7.99 -0.13
CA VAL A 107 -19.59 -7.25 -1.18
C VAL A 107 -18.73 -8.16 -2.04
N ILE A 108 -17.98 -9.10 -1.45
CA ILE A 108 -17.06 -9.95 -2.21
C ILE A 108 -17.82 -10.86 -3.19
N PRO A 109 -18.87 -11.62 -2.78
CA PRO A 109 -19.61 -12.44 -3.72
C PRO A 109 -20.33 -11.62 -4.79
N GLY A 110 -20.89 -10.46 -4.43
CA GLY A 110 -21.54 -9.55 -5.37
C GLY A 110 -20.57 -9.04 -6.44
N PHE A 111 -19.35 -8.67 -6.03
CA PHE A 111 -18.28 -8.28 -6.95
C PHE A 111 -17.90 -9.41 -7.91
N ILE A 112 -17.68 -10.63 -7.39
CA ILE A 112 -17.34 -11.80 -8.21
C ILE A 112 -18.44 -12.09 -9.23
N GLN A 113 -19.71 -12.03 -8.83
CA GLN A 113 -20.85 -12.26 -9.71
C GLN A 113 -20.91 -11.21 -10.83
N ALA A 114 -20.70 -9.93 -10.51
CA ALA A 114 -20.66 -8.86 -11.50
C ALA A 114 -19.50 -9.05 -12.50
N ALA A 115 -18.30 -9.40 -12.01
CA ALA A 115 -17.14 -9.66 -12.85
C ALA A 115 -17.34 -10.87 -13.78
N LYS A 116 -18.01 -11.93 -13.29
CA LYS A 116 -18.38 -13.09 -14.12
C LYS A 116 -19.33 -12.71 -15.26
N ARG A 117 -20.35 -11.87 -14.98
CA ARG A 117 -21.28 -11.35 -16.01
C ARG A 117 -20.57 -10.51 -17.08
N LEU A 118 -19.53 -9.77 -16.70
CA LEU A 118 -18.78 -8.97 -17.66
C LEU A 118 -18.04 -9.85 -18.68
N LYS A 119 -17.47 -10.99 -18.23
CA LYS A 119 -16.81 -11.95 -19.14
C LYS A 119 -17.76 -12.59 -20.15
N THR A 120 -19.04 -12.75 -19.80
CA THR A 120 -20.04 -13.35 -20.72
C THR A 120 -20.59 -12.37 -21.76
N LEU A 121 -20.37 -11.06 -21.59
CA LEU A 121 -20.84 -10.01 -22.52
C LEU A 121 -19.77 -9.60 -23.55
N CYS A 122 -18.54 -10.07 -23.39
CA CYS A 122 -17.44 -9.82 -24.32
C CYS A 122 -17.13 -11.01 -25.25
N ASN A 123 -18.02 -12.00 -25.32
CA ASN A 123 -17.96 -13.14 -26.25
C ASN A 123 -18.91 -12.95 -27.43
#